data_AF-A0AAW8CJ96-F1
#
_entry.id   AF-A0AAW8CJ96-F1
#
_cell.length_a   1.000
_cell.length_b   1.000
_cell.length_c   1.000
_cell.angle_alpha   90.00
_cell.angle_beta   90.00
_cell.angle_gamma   90.00
#
_symmetry.space_group_name_H-M   'P 1'
#
loop_
_entity.id
_entity.type
_entity.pdbx_description
1 polymer ?
#
loop_
_entity_poly.entity_id
_entity_poly.type
_entity_poly.pdbx_seq_one_letter_code
_entity_poly.pdbx_strand_id
1 'polypeptide(L)' 'MYNDTQLELTHEQQQQAVEKIQQLVQQGMAHGEAINLVAKQLREQSRK' A
#
# COMPACT_ATOMS: atom_id res chain seq x y z
N MET A 1 -22.23 7.54 -6.10
CA MET A 1 -21.32 6.51 -6.62
C MET A 1 -19.94 6.75 -6.02
N TYR A 2 -19.60 6.05 -4.95
CA TYR A 2 -18.26 6.02 -4.39
C TYR A 2 -17.78 4.59 -4.59
N ASN A 3 -16.77 4.34 -5.44
CA ASN A 3 -15.81 3.22 -5.29
C ASN A 3 -14.80 3.11 -6.45
N ASP A 4 -14.10 4.20 -6.78
CA ASP A 4 -12.92 4.12 -7.66
C ASP A 4 -11.61 3.82 -6.90
N THR A 5 -11.69 3.50 -5.61
CA THR A 5 -10.50 3.37 -4.74
C THR A 5 -10.50 2.20 -3.76
N GLN A 6 -11.52 1.34 -3.72
CA GLN A 6 -11.46 0.15 -2.86
C GLN A 6 -10.59 -0.92 -3.52
N LEU A 7 -9.30 -0.89 -3.19
CA LEU A 7 -8.47 -2.09 -3.24
C LEU A 7 -9.03 -3.07 -2.21
N GLU A 8 -9.73 -4.11 -2.68
CA GLU A 8 -10.12 -5.23 -1.83
C GLU A 8 -8.87 -6.07 -1.54
N LEU A 9 -8.15 -5.68 -0.49
CA LEU A 9 -6.96 -6.37 -0.01
C LEU A 9 -7.37 -7.50 0.94
N THR A 10 -6.78 -8.68 0.77
CA THR A 10 -6.86 -9.73 1.79
C THR A 10 -6.25 -9.22 3.11
N HIS A 11 -6.62 -9.82 4.24
CA HIS A 11 -6.00 -9.49 5.54
C HIS A 11 -4.48 -9.59 5.50
N GLU A 12 -3.94 -10.56 4.76
CA GLU A 12 -2.51 -10.73 4.57
C GLU A 12 -1.90 -9.56 3.77
N GLN A 13 -2.53 -9.16 2.66
CA GLN A 13 -2.06 -8.02 1.87
C GLN A 13 -2.12 -6.70 2.64
N GLN A 14 -3.13 -6.52 3.50
CA GLN A 14 -3.21 -5.37 4.40
C GLN A 14 -2.04 -5.35 5.39
N GLN A 15 -1.74 -6.49 6.00
CA GLN A 15 -0.63 -6.62 6.95
C GLN A 15 0.72 -6.35 6.27
N GLN A 16 0.95 -6.92 5.09
CA GLN A 16 2.14 -6.68 4.29
C GLN A 16 2.29 -5.21 3.90
N ALA A 17 1.19 -4.53 3.55
CA ALA A 17 1.20 -3.11 3.24
C ALA A 17 1.63 -2.25 4.44
N VAL A 18 1.13 -2.56 5.64
CA VAL A 18 1.50 -1.87 6.88
C VAL A 18 2.98 -2.07 7.19
N GLU A 19 3.47 -3.30 7.13
CA GLU A 19 4.88 -3.61 7.37
C GLU A 19 5.79 -2.91 6.37
N LYS A 20 5.40 -2.88 5.09
CA LYS A 20 6.17 -2.21 4.05
C LYS A 20 6.26 -0.71 4.27
N ILE A 21 5.15 -0.06 4.63
CA ILE A 21 5.14 1.37 4.95
C ILE A 21 6.06 1.65 6.15
N GLN A 22 5.96 0.86 7.22
CA GLN A 22 6.80 1.04 8.40
C GLN A 22 8.29 0.86 8.08
N GLN A 23 8.66 -0.13 7.26
CA GLN A 23 10.05 -0.31 6.81
C GLN A 23 10.57 0.90 6.04
N LEU A 24 9.77 1.44 5.11
CA LEU A 24 10.16 2.61 4.31
C LEU A 24 10.34 3.84 5.19
N VAL A 25 9.44 4.05 6.14
CA VAL A 25 9.53 5.15 7.11
C VAL A 25 10.76 5.00 8.01
N GLN A 26 11.07 3.79 8.48
CA GLN A 26 12.30 3.52 9.26
C GLN A 26 13.57 3.81 8.45
N GLN A 27 13.52 3.68 7.13
CA GLN A 27 14.62 4.06 6.22
C GLN A 27 14.69 5.58 5.96
N GLY A 28 13.81 6.38 6.57
CA GLY A 28 13.77 7.83 6.43
C GLY A 28 12.84 8.34 5.33
N MET A 29 12.04 7.47 4.69
CA MET A 29 11.04 7.91 3.72
C MET A 29 9.89 8.65 4.41
N ALA A 30 9.39 9.71 3.78
CA ALA A 30 8.22 10.41 4.26
C ALA A 30 6.99 9.48 4.24
N HIS A 31 6.16 9.53 5.28
CA HIS A 31 4.99 8.65 5.42
C HIS A 31 4.05 8.71 4.20
N GLY A 32 3.79 9.90 3.66
CA GLY A 32 2.94 10.07 2.48
C GLY A 32 3.53 9.47 1.20
N GLU A 33 4.85 9.52 1.05
CA GLU A 33 5.54 8.90 -0.08
C GLU A 33 5.52 7.37 0.02
N ALA A 34 5.75 6.84 1.23
CA ALA A 34 5.67 5.42 1.51
C ALA A 34 4.28 4.84 1.22
N ILE A 35 3.21 5.55 1.63
CA ILE A 35 1.83 5.16 1.34
C ILE A 35 1.57 5.15 -0.18
N ASN A 36 1.98 6.19 -0.90
CA ASN A 36 1.79 6.26 -2.35
C ASN A 36 2.52 5.13 -3.09
N LEU A 37 3.75 4.82 -2.67
CA LEU A 37 4.53 3.73 -3.25
C LEU A 37 3.85 2.38 -3.04
N VAL A 38 3.42 2.09 -1.81
CA VAL A 38 2.74 0.83 -1.48
C VAL A 38 1.38 0.74 -2.18
N ALA A 39 0.60 1.82 -2.22
CA ALA A 39 -0.67 1.86 -2.96
C ALA A 39 -0.47 1.59 -4.47
N LYS A 40 0.62 2.11 -5.06
CA LYS A 40 0.99 1.82 -6.45
C LYS A 40 1.32 0.34 -6.64
N GLN A 41 2.15 -0.23 -5.77
CA GLN A 41 2.52 -1.66 -5.82
C GLN A 41 1.29 -2.58 -5.71
N LEU A 42 0.36 -2.26 -4.81
CA LEU A 42 -0.87 -3.02 -4.63
C LEU A 42 -1.77 -2.97 -5.87
N ARG A 43 -1.88 -1.81 -6.53
CA ARG A 43 -2.62 -1.68 -7.81
C ARG A 43 -1.95 -2.43 -8.97
N GLU A 44 -0.62 -2.53 -8.96
CA GLU A 44 0.11 -3.30 -9.96
C GLU A 44 -0.06 -4.81 -9.74
N GLN A 45 -0.07 -5.26 -8.48
CA GLN A 45 -0.32 -6.65 -8.11
C GLN A 45 -1.74 -7.10 -8.43
N SER A 46 -2.75 -6.24 -8.23
CA SER A 46 -4.15 -6.58 -8.52
C SER A 46 -4.48 -6.66 -10.01
N ARG A 47 -3.60 -6.16 -10.89
CA ARG A 47 -3.77 -6.20 -12.36
C ARG A 47 -3.10 -7.40 -13.02
N LYS A 48 -2.35 -8.20 -12.28
CA LYS A 48 -1.70 -9.44 -12.75
C LYS A 48 -2.53 -10.65 -12.40
#